data_AF-A0A1S3X5C2-F1
#
_entry.id   AF-A0A1S3X5C2-F1
#
_cell.length_a   1.000
_cell.length_b   1.000
_cell.length_c   1.000
_cell.angle_alpha   90.00
_cell.angle_beta   90.00
_cell.angle_gamma   90.00
#
_symmetry.space_group_name_H-M   'P 1'
#
loop_
_entity.id
_entity.type
_entity.pdbx_description
1 polymer ?
#
loop_
_entity_poly.entity_id
_entity_poly.type
_entity_poly.pdbx_seq_one_letter_code
_entity_poly.pdbx_strand_id
1 'polypeptide(L)'
;MGREIVKSELAEETTFNWSSDSSSTTSSSFDDEKRMPLLALNHVSYVCKSVARSAQFYEQVLGFVLIKRPSSFDFDGAWLFNHGIGIHLLGKEDAEAKKGKINPKDNHISFQCSDMDLIIERLEELKIEYVTATVKEGGVTVDQLFFHDPDGNMIEICNCQNIPILPLSSCPLKKFNKYPTFNQTMPNSFYENGSRAAKMNCSGEVESLMMENLALDMIDICF
;
A
#
# COMPACT_ATOMS: atom_id res chain seq x y z
N MET A 1 -27.00 -14.55 10.00
CA MET A 1 -25.76 -14.62 10.80
C MET A 1 -25.54 -13.25 11.40
N GLY A 2 -25.18 -13.16 12.69
CA GLY A 2 -25.21 -11.91 13.45
C GLY A 2 -23.98 -11.05 13.18
N ARG A 3 -24.19 -9.74 12.98
CA ARG A 3 -23.14 -8.71 12.95
C ARG A 3 -22.55 -8.58 14.36
N GLU A 4 -21.35 -9.11 14.57
CA GLU A 4 -20.58 -8.85 15.80
C GLU A 4 -19.72 -7.59 15.56
N ILE A 5 -20.18 -6.46 16.08
CA ILE A 5 -19.44 -5.19 16.04
C ILE A 5 -18.42 -5.23 17.18
N VAL A 6 -17.15 -5.37 16.85
CA VAL A 6 -16.07 -5.24 17.83
C VAL A 6 -15.85 -3.74 18.07
N LYS A 7 -16.25 -3.25 19.25
CA LYS A 7 -15.93 -1.88 19.67
C LYS A 7 -14.43 -1.78 19.99
N SER A 8 -13.76 -0.80 19.40
CA SER A 8 -12.40 -0.44 19.77
C SER A 8 -12.39 0.07 21.22
N GLU A 9 -11.78 -0.68 22.15
CA GLU A 9 -11.35 -0.12 23.42
C GLU A 9 -10.22 0.89 23.15
N LEU A 10 -10.32 2.05 23.79
CA LEU A 10 -9.28 3.09 23.79
C LEU A 10 -8.00 2.47 24.35
N ALA A 11 -7.06 2.13 23.47
CA ALA A 11 -5.71 1.78 23.87
C ALA A 11 -5.05 3.04 24.43
N GLU A 12 -4.44 2.94 25.61
CA GLU A 12 -3.54 3.98 26.10
C GLU A 12 -2.43 4.20 25.07
N GLU A 13 -2.30 5.44 24.58
CA GLU A 13 -1.19 5.86 23.74
C GLU A 13 0.11 5.60 24.51
N THR A 14 0.83 4.55 24.12
CA THR A 14 2.22 4.41 24.54
C THR A 14 3.01 5.44 23.76
N THR A 15 3.22 6.61 24.37
CA THR A 15 4.16 7.62 23.88
C THR A 15 5.54 6.97 23.78
N PHE A 16 5.94 6.62 22.55
CA PHE A 16 7.26 6.09 22.27
C PHE A 16 8.27 7.24 22.41
N ASN A 17 8.88 7.36 23.58
CA ASN A 17 9.88 8.38 23.85
C ASN A 17 11.18 7.97 23.15
N TRP A 18 11.47 8.59 22.01
CA TRP A 18 12.81 8.55 21.44
C TRP A 18 13.73 9.34 22.38
N SER A 19 14.58 8.65 23.14
CA SER A 19 15.64 9.31 23.91
C SER A 19 16.61 9.97 22.93
N SER A 20 16.37 11.23 22.61
CA SER A 20 17.39 12.09 22.01
C SER A 20 18.38 12.45 23.12
N ASP A 21 19.37 11.60 23.33
CA ASP A 21 20.52 11.91 24.16
C ASP A 21 21.21 13.14 23.56
N SER A 22 20.93 14.29 24.17
CA SER A 22 21.46 15.59 23.78
C SER A 22 22.62 15.94 24.70
N SER A 23 23.79 15.36 24.41
CA SER A 23 25.06 15.96 24.87
C SER A 23 26.23 15.60 23.95
N SER A 24 26.38 16.36 22.86
CA SER A 24 27.69 16.88 22.47
C SER A 24 27.52 17.88 21.33
N THR A 25 27.96 19.11 21.60
CA THR A 25 28.09 20.17 20.61
C THR A 25 29.15 19.76 19.59
N THR A 26 28.74 19.13 18.51
CA THR A 26 29.49 19.12 17.24
C THR A 26 28.49 19.39 16.13
N SER A 27 28.80 20.39 15.30
CA SER A 27 28.07 20.67 14.07
C SER A 27 28.33 19.54 13.08
N SER A 28 27.71 18.39 13.27
CA SER A 28 27.63 17.39 12.22
C SER A 28 26.53 17.83 11.27
N SER A 29 26.93 18.06 10.02
CA SER A 29 26.05 17.87 8.88
C SER A 29 25.24 16.62 9.14
N PHE A 30 23.93 16.76 9.36
CA PHE A 30 23.03 15.61 9.25
C PHE A 30 23.24 15.10 7.84
N ASP A 31 24.00 14.02 7.77
CA ASP A 31 24.50 13.46 6.54
C ASP A 31 23.33 13.23 5.60
N ASP A 32 23.65 13.40 4.32
CA ASP A 32 22.90 12.92 3.18
C ASP A 32 22.87 11.38 3.28
N GLU A 33 22.19 10.87 4.31
CA GLU A 33 22.10 9.44 4.62
C GLU A 33 21.48 8.80 3.40
N LYS A 34 22.29 7.97 2.76
CA LYS A 34 21.97 7.24 1.54
C LYS A 34 20.63 6.55 1.73
N ARG A 35 19.56 7.17 1.20
CA ARG A 35 18.21 6.62 1.27
C ARG A 35 18.23 5.22 0.65
N MET A 36 17.55 4.29 1.31
CA MET A 36 17.37 2.96 0.73
C MET A 36 16.63 3.11 -0.61
N PRO A 37 17.16 2.56 -1.72
CA PRO A 37 16.60 2.75 -3.06
C PRO A 37 15.41 1.81 -3.28
N LEU A 38 14.45 1.80 -2.36
CA LEU A 38 13.24 1.00 -2.45
C LEU A 38 12.16 1.80 -3.19
N LEU A 39 11.48 1.17 -4.14
CA LEU A 39 10.40 1.80 -4.91
C LEU A 39 9.04 1.57 -4.25
N ALA A 40 8.71 0.31 -3.97
CA ALA A 40 7.44 -0.12 -3.41
C ALA A 40 7.55 -1.53 -2.83
N LEU A 41 6.51 -1.97 -2.12
CA LEU A 41 6.31 -3.38 -1.82
C LEU A 41 6.04 -4.13 -3.13
N ASN A 42 6.85 -5.15 -3.42
CA ASN A 42 6.75 -5.86 -4.69
C ASN A 42 5.76 -7.04 -4.64
N HIS A 43 5.89 -7.90 -3.64
CA HIS A 43 5.01 -9.06 -3.48
C HIS A 43 4.95 -9.54 -2.03
N VAL A 44 3.95 -10.37 -1.74
CA VAL A 44 3.84 -11.18 -0.53
C VAL A 44 3.89 -12.66 -0.88
N SER A 45 4.42 -13.46 0.03
CA SER A 45 4.69 -14.88 -0.19
C SER A 45 3.91 -15.70 0.82
N TYR A 46 3.09 -16.63 0.35
CA TYR A 46 2.29 -17.52 1.19
C TYR A 46 2.57 -18.98 0.89
N VAL A 47 2.80 -19.76 1.94
CA VAL A 47 2.77 -21.21 1.84
C VAL A 47 1.32 -21.65 1.91
N CYS A 48 0.89 -22.46 0.95
CA CYS A 48 -0.47 -22.94 0.84
C CYS A 48 -0.50 -24.45 0.65
N LYS A 49 -1.56 -25.08 1.18
CA LYS A 49 -1.76 -26.52 1.01
C LYS A 49 -2.19 -26.89 -0.41
N SER A 50 -2.93 -26.01 -1.08
CA SER A 50 -3.42 -26.23 -2.44
C SER A 50 -3.29 -24.96 -3.27
N VAL A 51 -2.31 -24.95 -4.18
CA VAL A 51 -2.05 -23.80 -5.07
C VAL A 51 -3.31 -23.43 -5.86
N ALA A 52 -4.01 -24.42 -6.43
CA ALA A 52 -5.23 -24.19 -7.20
C ALA A 52 -6.35 -23.56 -6.36
N ARG A 53 -6.56 -24.03 -5.12
CA ARG A 53 -7.60 -23.51 -4.22
C ARG A 53 -7.29 -22.07 -3.80
N SER A 54 -6.03 -21.80 -3.46
CA SER A 54 -5.62 -20.47 -3.01
C SER A 54 -5.61 -19.49 -4.19
N ALA A 55 -5.13 -19.90 -5.38
CA ALA A 55 -5.23 -19.09 -6.60
C ALA A 55 -6.69 -18.73 -6.91
N GLN A 56 -7.59 -19.72 -6.94
CA GLN A 56 -9.01 -19.49 -7.20
C GLN A 56 -9.63 -18.50 -6.19
N PHE A 57 -9.28 -18.61 -4.91
CA PHE A 57 -9.73 -17.67 -3.89
C PHE A 57 -9.27 -16.24 -4.20
N TYR A 58 -7.97 -16.04 -4.47
CA TYR A 58 -7.42 -14.71 -4.75
C TYR A 58 -8.00 -14.11 -6.04
N GLU A 59 -8.27 -14.93 -7.07
CA GLU A 59 -8.94 -14.49 -8.29
C GLU A 59 -10.41 -14.10 -8.03
N GLN A 60 -11.18 -14.94 -7.31
CA GLN A 60 -12.63 -14.74 -7.15
C GLN A 60 -13.01 -13.71 -6.09
N VAL A 61 -12.23 -13.59 -5.02
CA VAL A 61 -12.52 -12.70 -3.88
C VAL A 61 -11.85 -11.35 -4.09
N LEU A 62 -10.57 -11.34 -4.47
CA LEU A 62 -9.75 -10.13 -4.53
C LEU A 62 -9.45 -9.65 -5.96
N GLY A 63 -9.92 -10.38 -6.97
CA GLY A 63 -9.76 -10.00 -8.38
C GLY A 63 -8.33 -10.12 -8.89
N PHE A 64 -7.46 -10.90 -8.22
CA PHE A 64 -6.13 -11.17 -8.75
C PHE A 64 -6.18 -11.91 -10.07
N VAL A 65 -5.09 -11.87 -10.86
CA VAL A 65 -4.96 -12.68 -12.08
C VAL A 65 -3.70 -13.53 -12.01
N LEU A 66 -3.80 -14.78 -12.45
CA LEU A 66 -2.63 -15.64 -12.64
C LEU A 66 -1.69 -15.06 -13.72
N ILE A 67 -0.40 -15.01 -13.41
CA ILE A 67 0.65 -14.57 -14.34
C ILE A 67 1.65 -15.69 -14.63
N LYS A 68 2.41 -15.54 -15.72
CA LYS A 68 3.41 -16.52 -16.13
C LYS A 68 4.49 -16.65 -15.04
N ARG A 69 4.69 -17.88 -14.58
CA ARG A 69 5.77 -18.23 -13.65
C ARG A 69 7.09 -18.38 -14.40
N PRO A 70 8.23 -17.93 -13.83
CA PRO A 70 9.55 -18.26 -14.35
C PRO A 70 9.73 -19.78 -14.47
N SER A 71 10.20 -20.26 -15.62
CA SER A 71 10.33 -21.69 -15.91
C SER A 71 11.42 -22.38 -15.08
N SER A 72 12.29 -21.62 -14.41
CA SER A 72 13.37 -22.13 -13.56
C SER A 72 12.90 -22.64 -12.20
N PHE A 73 11.62 -22.45 -11.84
CA PHE A 73 11.10 -22.91 -10.57
C PHE A 73 10.48 -24.31 -10.69
N ASP A 74 11.00 -25.27 -9.91
CA ASP A 74 10.68 -26.70 -9.99
C ASP A 74 9.75 -27.22 -8.88
N PHE A 75 9.21 -26.31 -8.06
CA PHE A 75 8.20 -26.63 -7.03
C PHE A 75 6.76 -26.39 -7.52
N ASP A 76 5.74 -26.89 -6.81
CA ASP A 76 4.35 -26.53 -7.08
C ASP A 76 4.06 -25.12 -6.55
N GLY A 77 3.57 -24.22 -7.39
CA GLY A 77 3.37 -22.83 -7.01
C GLY A 77 2.76 -21.98 -8.10
N ALA A 78 2.27 -20.79 -7.72
CA ALA A 78 1.65 -19.84 -8.64
C ALA A 78 2.10 -18.41 -8.33
N TRP A 79 2.08 -17.58 -9.37
CA TRP A 79 2.19 -16.14 -9.24
C TRP A 79 0.88 -15.51 -9.66
N LEU A 80 0.36 -14.62 -8.81
CA LEU A 80 -0.76 -13.77 -9.14
C LEU A 80 -0.34 -12.31 -9.01
N PHE A 81 -0.99 -11.44 -9.78
CA PHE A 81 -0.72 -10.00 -9.73
C PHE A 81 -2.01 -9.22 -9.89
N ASN A 82 -2.20 -8.20 -9.06
CA ASN A 82 -3.14 -7.10 -9.26
C ASN A 82 -2.84 -6.00 -8.22
N HIS A 83 -3.49 -4.84 -8.34
CA HIS A 83 -3.42 -3.76 -7.34
C HIS A 83 -1.98 -3.27 -7.07
N GLY A 84 -1.08 -3.46 -8.03
CA GLY A 84 0.34 -3.09 -7.92
C GLY A 84 1.21 -4.05 -7.08
N ILE A 85 0.69 -5.19 -6.64
CA ILE A 85 1.40 -6.16 -5.79
C ILE A 85 1.27 -7.61 -6.32
N GLY A 86 2.33 -8.39 -6.17
CA GLY A 86 2.33 -9.82 -6.45
C GLY A 86 1.90 -10.68 -5.24
N ILE A 87 1.23 -11.80 -5.50
CA ILE A 87 1.06 -12.89 -4.54
C ILE A 87 1.80 -14.12 -5.08
N HIS A 88 2.81 -14.55 -4.34
CA HIS A 88 3.57 -15.76 -4.63
C HIS A 88 3.08 -16.90 -3.74
N LEU A 89 2.40 -17.87 -4.35
CA LEU A 89 1.91 -19.08 -3.68
C LEU A 89 2.95 -20.20 -3.79
N LEU A 90 3.33 -20.76 -2.65
CA LEU A 90 4.23 -21.91 -2.56
C LEU A 90 3.45 -23.12 -2.03
N GLY A 91 3.26 -24.11 -2.89
CA GLY A 91 2.57 -25.35 -2.56
C GLY A 91 3.38 -26.21 -1.59
N LYS A 92 2.76 -26.64 -0.50
CA LYS A 92 3.30 -27.63 0.44
C LYS A 92 2.17 -28.48 1.01
N GLU A 93 2.16 -29.78 0.70
CA GLU A 93 1.07 -30.69 1.10
C GLU A 93 0.88 -30.77 2.62
N ASP A 94 1.99 -30.69 3.38
CA ASP A 94 2.02 -30.70 4.85
C ASP A 94 1.93 -29.29 5.47
N ALA A 95 1.46 -28.29 4.72
CA ALA A 95 1.19 -26.98 5.29
C ALA A 95 0.05 -27.07 6.33
N GLU A 96 0.35 -26.68 7.57
CA GLU A 96 -0.68 -26.51 8.59
C GLU A 96 -1.47 -25.24 8.30
N ALA A 97 -2.79 -25.38 8.19
CA ALA A 97 -3.68 -24.23 8.09
C ALA A 97 -3.69 -23.48 9.44
N LYS A 98 -3.45 -22.18 9.41
CA LYS A 98 -3.41 -21.32 10.61
C LYS A 98 -4.79 -20.83 11.04
N LYS A 99 -5.83 -21.62 10.76
CA LYS A 99 -7.23 -21.15 10.82
C LYS A 99 -7.73 -21.09 12.27
N GLY A 100 -7.40 -20.01 12.97
CA GLY A 100 -7.97 -19.61 14.25
C GLY A 100 -9.20 -18.72 14.12
N LYS A 101 -9.72 -18.20 15.25
CA LYS A 101 -10.75 -17.14 15.25
C LYS A 101 -10.16 -15.91 14.58
N ILE A 102 -10.94 -15.22 13.74
CA ILE A 102 -10.48 -13.95 13.15
C ILE A 102 -10.26 -12.93 14.27
N ASN A 103 -9.03 -12.44 14.36
CA ASN A 103 -8.61 -11.46 15.35
C ASN A 103 -8.01 -10.26 14.62
N PRO A 104 -8.69 -9.09 14.57
CA PRO A 104 -8.19 -7.88 13.93
C PRO A 104 -6.80 -7.40 14.40
N LYS A 105 -6.26 -7.96 15.49
CA LYS A 105 -4.94 -7.62 16.05
C LYS A 105 -3.80 -8.54 15.57
N ASP A 106 -4.08 -9.60 14.81
CA ASP A 106 -3.00 -10.46 14.29
C ASP A 106 -2.39 -9.88 12.99
N ASN A 107 -1.27 -10.45 12.56
CA ASN A 107 -0.59 -10.05 11.32
C ASN A 107 -1.49 -10.25 10.09
N HIS A 108 -1.53 -9.24 9.21
CA HIS A 108 -2.31 -9.28 7.98
C HIS A 108 -1.63 -8.50 6.86
N ILE A 109 -2.07 -8.77 5.64
CA ILE A 109 -1.93 -7.84 4.51
C ILE A 109 -3.21 -7.02 4.40
N SER A 110 -3.09 -5.76 4.00
CA SER A 110 -4.22 -4.85 3.90
C SER A 110 -4.35 -4.30 2.50
N PHE A 111 -5.58 -4.26 1.99
CA PHE A 111 -5.91 -3.62 0.72
C PHE A 111 -6.83 -2.43 0.95
N GLN A 112 -6.49 -1.33 0.29
CA GLN A 112 -7.34 -0.16 0.20
C GLN A 112 -8.56 -0.46 -0.67
N CYS A 113 -9.76 -0.11 -0.20
CA CYS A 113 -10.99 -0.29 -0.95
C CYS A 113 -11.82 0.99 -0.99
N SER A 114 -12.47 1.21 -2.12
CA SER A 114 -13.45 2.30 -2.33
C SER A 114 -14.89 1.86 -2.04
N ASP A 115 -15.18 0.56 -2.10
CA ASP A 115 -16.52 -0.01 -1.95
C ASP A 115 -16.46 -1.29 -1.09
N MET A 116 -16.67 -1.13 0.22
CA MET A 116 -16.62 -2.23 1.18
C MET A 116 -17.79 -3.20 0.98
N ASP A 117 -18.95 -2.68 0.58
CA ASP A 117 -20.19 -3.46 0.48
C ASP A 117 -20.07 -4.53 -0.61
N LEU A 118 -19.43 -4.20 -1.74
CA LEU A 118 -19.17 -5.17 -2.81
C LEU A 118 -18.31 -6.36 -2.35
N ILE A 119 -17.30 -6.10 -1.50
CA ILE A 119 -16.46 -7.18 -0.97
C ILE A 119 -17.25 -8.01 0.03
N ILE A 120 -18.04 -7.38 0.91
CA ILE A 120 -18.91 -8.09 1.85
C ILE A 120 -19.89 -9.00 1.10
N GLU A 121 -20.55 -8.52 0.05
CA GLU A 121 -21.44 -9.32 -0.79
C GLU A 121 -20.71 -10.55 -1.35
N ARG A 122 -19.51 -10.35 -1.91
CA ARG A 122 -18.71 -11.46 -2.44
C ARG A 122 -18.32 -12.49 -1.37
N LEU A 123 -17.97 -12.04 -0.16
CA LEU A 123 -17.66 -12.94 0.96
C LEU A 123 -18.90 -13.73 1.40
N GLU A 124 -20.07 -13.09 1.43
CA GLU A 124 -21.34 -13.73 1.79
C GLU A 124 -21.78 -14.78 0.75
N GLU A 125 -21.66 -14.47 -0.54
CA GLU A 125 -21.91 -15.41 -1.66
C GLU A 125 -21.06 -16.68 -1.53
N LEU A 126 -19.79 -16.51 -1.19
CA LEU A 126 -18.81 -17.59 -1.05
C LEU A 126 -18.81 -18.22 0.34
N LYS A 127 -19.66 -17.74 1.26
CA LYS A 127 -19.78 -18.20 2.66
C LYS A 127 -18.45 -18.15 3.42
N ILE A 128 -17.69 -17.09 3.19
CA ILE A 128 -16.45 -16.81 3.89
C ILE A 128 -16.77 -16.01 5.16
N GLU A 129 -16.27 -16.49 6.30
CA GLU A 129 -16.43 -15.78 7.57
C GLU A 129 -15.59 -14.51 7.59
N TYR A 130 -16.15 -13.44 8.13
CA TYR A 130 -15.49 -12.15 8.26
C TYR A 130 -15.89 -11.44 9.55
N VAL A 131 -15.07 -10.48 9.99
CA VAL A 131 -15.38 -9.53 11.07
C VAL A 131 -15.11 -8.12 10.60
N THR A 132 -15.86 -7.16 11.14
CA THR A 132 -15.70 -5.73 10.82
C THR A 132 -15.28 -4.95 12.06
N ALA A 133 -14.53 -3.88 11.83
CA ALA A 133 -14.17 -2.90 12.85
C ALA A 133 -14.29 -1.49 12.27
N THR A 134 -14.48 -0.51 13.15
CA THR A 134 -14.53 0.90 12.76
C THR A 134 -13.63 1.70 13.69
N VAL A 135 -12.70 2.45 13.11
CA VAL A 135 -11.83 3.40 13.80
C VAL A 135 -12.34 4.82 13.56
N LYS A 136 -12.35 5.64 14.62
CA LYS A 136 -12.76 7.04 14.55
C LYS A 136 -11.67 7.93 15.14
N GLU A 137 -11.14 8.83 14.33
CA GLU A 137 -10.07 9.73 14.72
C GLU A 137 -10.23 11.08 14.03
N GLY A 138 -10.13 12.19 14.75
CA GLY A 138 -10.17 13.53 14.15
C GLY A 138 -11.45 13.85 13.35
N GLY A 139 -12.56 13.18 13.64
CA GLY A 139 -13.81 13.31 12.86
C GLY A 139 -13.86 12.47 11.58
N VAL A 140 -12.78 11.75 11.26
CA VAL A 140 -12.71 10.77 10.18
C VAL A 140 -13.15 9.40 10.71
N THR A 141 -13.84 8.64 9.86
CA THR A 141 -14.17 7.23 10.13
C THR A 141 -13.46 6.34 9.12
N VAL A 142 -12.80 5.29 9.62
CA VAL A 142 -12.22 4.22 8.82
C VAL A 142 -12.91 2.91 9.16
N ASP A 143 -13.39 2.22 8.15
CA ASP A 143 -13.98 0.91 8.23
C ASP A 143 -12.97 -0.13 7.78
N GLN A 144 -12.92 -1.22 8.53
CA GLN A 144 -12.02 -2.34 8.32
C GLN A 144 -12.85 -3.63 8.26
N LEU A 145 -12.45 -4.53 7.38
CA LEU A 145 -13.05 -5.84 7.17
C LEU A 145 -11.93 -6.87 7.17
N PHE A 146 -12.03 -7.89 8.02
CA PHE A 146 -11.02 -8.92 8.19
C PHE A 146 -11.60 -10.30 7.90
N PHE A 147 -10.85 -11.10 7.15
CA PHE A 147 -11.17 -12.49 6.86
C PHE A 147 -9.89 -13.29 6.60
N HIS A 148 -10.03 -14.60 6.48
CA HIS A 148 -8.92 -15.49 6.17
C HIS A 148 -8.98 -15.98 4.72
N ASP A 149 -7.82 -16.17 4.12
CA ASP A 149 -7.66 -17.02 2.93
C ASP A 149 -7.87 -18.51 3.27
N PRO A 150 -7.82 -19.43 2.28
CA PRO A 150 -8.03 -20.85 2.52
C PRO A 150 -7.08 -21.50 3.52
N ASP A 151 -5.89 -20.93 3.70
CA ASP A 151 -4.80 -21.44 4.54
C ASP A 151 -4.70 -20.70 5.89
N GLY A 152 -5.56 -19.70 6.13
CA GLY A 152 -5.61 -18.95 7.39
C GLY A 152 -4.78 -17.68 7.41
N ASN A 153 -4.25 -17.21 6.28
CA ASN A 153 -3.61 -15.89 6.23
C ASN A 153 -4.67 -14.81 6.34
N MET A 154 -4.48 -13.86 7.25
CA MET A 154 -5.45 -12.78 7.46
C MET A 154 -5.28 -11.70 6.39
N ILE A 155 -6.41 -11.28 5.85
CA ILE A 155 -6.55 -10.20 4.89
C ILE A 155 -7.43 -9.14 5.53
N GLU A 156 -6.96 -7.90 5.50
CA GLU A 156 -7.74 -6.71 5.82
C GLU A 156 -8.14 -6.00 4.52
N ILE A 157 -9.38 -5.52 4.49
CA ILE A 157 -9.84 -4.51 3.54
C ILE A 157 -10.18 -3.28 4.35
N CYS A 158 -9.62 -2.12 3.99
CA CYS A 158 -9.90 -0.88 4.70
C CYS A 158 -10.08 0.31 3.77
N ASN A 159 -10.77 1.35 4.24
CA ASN A 159 -10.78 2.66 3.61
C ASN A 159 -9.75 3.63 4.26
N CYS A 160 -8.59 3.10 4.66
CA CYS A 160 -7.58 3.78 5.48
C CYS A 160 -7.07 5.12 4.91
N GLN A 161 -7.11 5.33 3.59
CA GLN A 161 -6.76 6.60 2.94
C GLN A 161 -7.54 7.82 3.47
N ASN A 162 -8.64 7.61 4.18
CA ASN A 162 -9.40 8.67 4.82
C ASN A 162 -8.62 9.34 5.96
N ILE A 163 -7.69 8.63 6.62
CA ILE A 163 -6.86 9.16 7.70
C ILE A 163 -5.55 9.72 7.12
N PRO A 164 -5.17 10.96 7.46
CA PRO A 164 -3.91 11.53 7.01
C PRO A 164 -2.71 10.82 7.66
N ILE A 165 -1.75 10.40 6.84
CA ILE A 165 -0.47 9.85 7.34
C ILE A 165 0.40 11.01 7.82
N LEU A 166 0.57 11.13 9.14
CA LEU A 166 1.40 12.15 9.78
C LEU A 166 2.65 11.49 10.40
N PRO A 167 3.86 11.69 9.84
CA PRO A 167 5.07 11.13 10.43
C PRO A 167 5.35 11.77 11.80
N LEU A 168 5.51 10.95 12.84
CA LEU A 168 5.76 11.41 14.23
C LEU A 168 7.07 12.21 14.37
N SER A 169 8.07 11.90 13.54
CA SER A 169 9.30 12.66 13.42
C SER A 169 9.58 12.97 11.96
N SER A 170 9.17 14.17 11.54
CA SER A 170 9.71 14.76 10.32
C SER A 170 9.84 16.25 10.54
N CYS A 171 11.06 16.79 10.51
CA CYS A 171 11.41 18.13 10.00
C CYS A 171 12.88 18.51 10.26
N PRO A 172 13.50 19.23 9.31
CA PRO A 172 13.31 20.68 9.32
C PRO A 172 12.60 21.15 8.06
N LEU A 173 11.32 21.50 8.19
CA LEU A 173 10.73 22.55 7.37
C LEU A 173 11.66 23.76 7.46
N LYS A 174 12.46 24.00 6.42
CA LYS A 174 13.09 25.30 6.24
C LYS A 174 11.93 26.29 6.12
N LYS A 175 11.71 27.08 7.18
CA LYS A 175 10.84 28.26 7.11
C LYS A 175 11.33 29.08 5.91
N PHE A 176 10.59 29.07 4.80
CA PHE A 176 10.75 30.08 3.77
C PHE A 176 10.23 31.39 4.35
N ASN A 177 11.10 32.07 5.12
CA ASN A 177 10.97 33.50 5.31
C ASN A 177 11.32 34.15 3.97
N LYS A 178 10.29 34.45 3.18
CA LYS A 178 10.17 35.67 2.38
C LYS A 178 8.84 35.64 1.62
N TYR A 179 7.89 36.41 2.11
CA TYR A 179 6.96 37.11 1.23
C TYR A 179 7.80 37.77 0.11
N PRO A 180 7.49 37.58 -1.18
CA PRO A 180 8.12 38.38 -2.20
C PRO A 180 7.63 39.82 -2.03
N THR A 181 8.52 40.70 -1.59
CA THR A 181 8.28 42.14 -1.57
C THR A 181 8.20 42.60 -3.01
N PHE A 182 7.02 43.03 -3.43
CA PHE A 182 6.78 43.65 -4.73
C PHE A 182 7.40 45.04 -4.73
N ASN A 183 8.58 45.18 -5.35
CA ASN A 183 9.11 46.50 -5.72
C ASN A 183 9.31 46.55 -7.23
N GLN A 184 8.43 47.32 -7.87
CA GLN A 184 8.51 47.71 -9.27
C GLN A 184 9.79 48.52 -9.53
N THR A 185 10.51 48.13 -10.58
CA THR A 185 11.17 49.09 -11.48
C THR A 185 11.28 48.44 -12.85
N MET A 186 10.47 48.93 -13.78
CA MET A 186 10.55 48.60 -15.21
C MET A 186 11.79 49.27 -15.83
N PRO A 187 12.37 48.64 -16.86
CA PRO A 187 12.67 49.40 -18.07
C PRO A 187 11.99 48.77 -19.29
N ASN A 188 11.26 49.63 -20.02
CA ASN A 188 10.68 49.35 -21.32
C ASN A 188 11.76 49.27 -22.40
N SER A 189 11.75 48.21 -23.22
CA SER A 189 12.08 48.17 -24.66
C SER A 189 12.22 46.71 -25.11
N PHE A 190 11.73 46.17 -26.23
CA PHE A 190 11.13 46.65 -27.47
C PHE A 190 10.51 45.39 -28.18
N TYR A 191 9.48 45.60 -29.00
CA TYR A 191 8.60 44.76 -29.85
C TYR A 191 8.95 43.32 -30.33
N GLU A 192 7.87 42.50 -30.38
CA GLU A 192 7.47 41.38 -31.30
C GLU A 192 8.42 40.16 -31.48
N ASN A 193 7.98 38.89 -31.51
CA ASN A 193 6.89 38.28 -32.28
C ASN A 193 6.62 36.84 -31.76
N GLY A 194 5.41 36.30 -31.94
CA GLY A 194 4.91 35.13 -31.18
C GLY A 194 5.16 33.71 -31.73
N SER A 195 4.93 32.70 -30.87
CA SER A 195 4.32 31.39 -31.20
C SER A 195 4.18 30.51 -29.94
N ARG A 196 3.23 29.57 -29.98
CA ARG A 196 2.53 28.85 -28.89
C ARG A 196 3.35 27.81 -28.09
N ALA A 197 2.71 27.39 -26.98
CA ALA A 197 2.76 26.08 -26.28
C ALA A 197 3.90 25.90 -25.24
N ALA A 198 3.72 25.30 -24.06
CA ALA A 198 2.59 24.64 -23.40
C ALA A 198 2.75 24.77 -21.87
N LYS A 199 1.65 24.94 -21.14
CA LYS A 199 1.56 24.50 -19.74
C LYS A 199 1.25 23.00 -19.79
N MET A 200 2.12 22.15 -19.22
CA MET A 200 1.80 20.74 -18.99
C MET A 200 1.94 20.44 -17.50
N ASN A 201 0.84 19.92 -16.94
CA ASN A 201 0.69 19.49 -15.56
C ASN A 201 1.46 18.19 -15.32
N CYS A 202 2.22 18.14 -14.22
CA CYS A 202 2.90 16.95 -13.71
C CYS A 202 1.90 15.96 -13.09
N SER A 203 1.16 15.24 -13.94
CA SER A 203 0.42 14.03 -13.54
C SER A 203 0.46 12.94 -14.61
N GLY A 204 0.61 13.29 -15.90
CA GLY A 204 0.63 12.31 -17.00
C GLY A 204 1.98 11.62 -17.23
N GLU A 205 3.10 12.24 -16.84
CA GLU A 205 4.43 11.64 -17.08
C GLU A 205 4.71 10.44 -16.17
N VAL A 206 4.16 10.45 -14.95
CA VAL A 206 4.33 9.34 -13.99
C VAL A 206 3.54 8.11 -14.46
N GLU A 207 2.31 8.31 -14.95
CA GLU A 207 1.47 7.26 -15.57
C GLU A 207 2.12 6.65 -16.82
N SER A 208 2.71 7.48 -17.67
CA SER A 208 3.43 7.00 -18.85
C SER A 208 4.68 6.22 -18.47
N LEU A 209 5.46 6.67 -17.47
CA LEU A 209 6.65 5.96 -17.01
C LEU A 209 6.32 4.60 -16.39
N MET A 210 5.22 4.49 -15.64
CA MET A 210 4.84 3.21 -15.04
C MET A 210 4.25 2.22 -16.04
N MET A 211 3.62 2.68 -17.13
CA MET A 211 3.27 1.81 -18.26
C MET A 211 4.49 1.42 -19.10
N GLU A 212 5.46 2.31 -19.30
CA GLU A 212 6.70 1.98 -20.02
C GLU A 212 7.58 0.98 -19.26
N ASN A 213 7.70 1.09 -17.93
CA ASN A 213 8.44 0.10 -17.12
C ASN A 213 7.77 -1.28 -17.14
N LEU A 214 6.43 -1.32 -17.13
CA LEU A 214 5.70 -2.59 -17.26
C LEU A 214 5.95 -3.26 -18.63
N ALA A 215 6.05 -2.45 -19.70
CA ALA A 215 6.31 -2.93 -21.05
C ALA A 215 7.78 -3.37 -21.25
N LEU A 216 8.73 -2.68 -20.60
CA LEU A 216 10.16 -3.04 -20.65
C LEU A 216 10.44 -4.34 -19.88
N ASP A 217 9.80 -4.55 -18.72
CA ASP A 217 9.93 -5.80 -17.95
C ASP A 217 9.31 -7.02 -18.67
N MET A 218 8.39 -6.80 -19.63
CA MET A 218 7.86 -7.87 -20.50
C MET A 218 8.77 -8.20 -21.69
N ILE A 219 9.70 -7.33 -22.07
CA ILE A 219 10.61 -7.54 -23.21
C ILE A 219 11.86 -8.34 -22.80
N ASP A 220 12.30 -8.24 -21.54
CA ASP A 220 13.48 -8.96 -21.02
C ASP A 220 13.23 -10.44 -20.63
N ILE A 221 12.05 -10.99 -20.94
CA ILE A 221 11.71 -12.42 -20.74
C ILE A 221 11.80 -13.21 -22.07
N CYS A 222 12.21 -12.56 -23.16
CA CYS A 222 12.33 -13.18 -24.48
C CYS A 222 13.75 -13.04 -25.08
N PHE A 223 14.76 -13.66 -24.46
CA PHE A 223 15.94 -14.20 -25.15
C PHE A 223 16.49 -15.43 -24.41
#